data_AF-U6CX37-F1
#
_entry.id   AF-U6CX37-F1
#
_cell.length_a   1.000
_cell.length_b   1.000
_cell.length_c   1.000
_cell.angle_alpha   90.00
_cell.angle_beta   90.00
_cell.angle_gamma   90.00
#
_symmetry.space_group_name_H-M   'P 1'
#
loop_
_entity.id
_entity.type
_entity.pdbx_description
1 polymer ?
#
loop_
_entity_poly.entity_id
_entity_poly.type
_entity_poly.pdbx_seq_one_letter_code
_entity_poly.pdbx_strand_id
1 'polypeptide(L)'
;SPFLKPVSERQAPGYKDVVKRPMDLTSLKRNLSKGRIRTMAQFQRDLMLMFQNAVMYNDSDHHVYHMAVEMQREVLEQIQVLSIWLDKRRDLNSLE
;
A
#
# COMPACT_ATOMS: atom_id res chain seq x y z
N SER A 1 -8.46 11.37 -3.97
CA SER A 1 -7.60 10.23 -4.38
C SER A 1 -8.38 8.93 -4.21
N PRO A 2 -8.33 8.01 -5.20
CA PRO A 2 -9.06 6.72 -5.17
C PRO A 2 -8.62 5.76 -4.05
N PHE A 3 -7.45 5.99 -3.45
CA PHE A 3 -6.86 5.10 -2.44
C PHE A 3 -7.18 5.49 -0.98
N LEU A 4 -7.86 6.62 -0.77
CA LEU A 4 -8.00 7.20 0.58
C LEU A 4 -9.00 6.45 1.47
N LYS A 5 -10.14 6.04 0.89
CA LYS A 5 -11.28 5.44 1.60
C LYS A 5 -11.63 4.09 0.95
N PRO A 6 -12.36 3.21 1.67
CA PRO A 6 -12.85 1.96 1.08
C PRO A 6 -13.61 2.22 -0.22
N VAL A 7 -13.35 1.38 -1.23
CA VAL A 7 -14.05 1.43 -2.51
C VAL A 7 -15.51 1.03 -2.31
N SER A 8 -16.43 1.89 -2.77
CA SER A 8 -17.87 1.62 -2.75
C SER A 8 -18.35 1.02 -4.07
N GLU A 9 -19.48 0.30 -4.03
CA GLU A 9 -20.11 -0.32 -5.20
C GLU A 9 -20.41 0.70 -6.32
N ARG A 10 -20.76 1.94 -5.95
CA ARG A 10 -21.00 3.02 -6.90
C ARG A 10 -19.74 3.45 -7.64
N GLN A 11 -18.58 3.38 -7.00
CA GLN A 11 -17.30 3.78 -7.60
C GLN A 11 -16.71 2.68 -8.47
N ALA A 12 -16.97 1.42 -8.10
CA ALA A 12 -16.42 0.25 -8.76
C ALA A 12 -17.45 -0.89 -8.65
N PRO A 13 -18.38 -1.00 -9.61
CA PRO A 13 -19.37 -2.07 -9.64
C PRO A 13 -18.73 -3.46 -9.71
N GLY A 14 -19.19 -4.41 -8.90
CA GLY A 14 -18.65 -5.76 -8.81
C GLY A 14 -17.27 -5.85 -8.13
N TYR A 15 -16.78 -4.77 -7.52
CA TYR A 15 -15.43 -4.75 -6.93
C TYR A 15 -15.21 -5.85 -5.90
N LYS A 16 -16.21 -6.13 -5.07
CA LYS A 16 -16.11 -7.17 -4.02
C LYS A 16 -16.16 -8.59 -4.57
N ASP A 17 -16.65 -8.77 -5.79
CA ASP A 17 -16.68 -10.07 -6.45
C ASP A 17 -15.30 -10.42 -7.01
N VAL A 18 -14.53 -9.41 -7.44
CA VAL A 18 -13.17 -9.58 -7.97
C VAL A 18 -12.12 -9.49 -6.85
N VAL A 19 -12.18 -8.45 -6.02
CA VAL A 19 -11.19 -8.15 -4.97
C VAL A 19 -11.60 -8.76 -3.64
N LYS A 20 -10.91 -9.85 -3.26
CA LYS A 20 -11.24 -10.62 -2.03
C LYS A 20 -10.74 -9.99 -0.74
N ARG A 21 -9.70 -9.14 -0.80
CA ARG A 21 -9.13 -8.46 0.36
C ARG A 21 -8.98 -6.97 0.09
N PRO A 22 -10.07 -6.18 0.18
CA PRO A 22 -10.01 -4.74 -0.01
C PRO A 22 -9.06 -4.07 1.00
N MET A 23 -8.33 -3.06 0.55
CA MET A 23 -7.47 -2.23 1.38
C MET A 23 -7.49 -0.78 0.87
N ASP A 24 -7.36 0.16 1.80
CA ASP A 24 -7.34 1.60 1.56
C ASP A 24 -6.51 2.28 2.66
N LEU A 25 -6.09 3.53 2.45
CA LEU A 25 -5.21 4.24 3.38
C LEU A 25 -5.87 4.49 4.75
N THR A 26 -7.19 4.69 4.82
CA THR A 26 -7.90 4.84 6.09
C THR A 26 -7.90 3.52 6.86
N SER A 27 -8.08 2.39 6.18
CA SER A 27 -7.99 1.05 6.76
C SER A 27 -6.58 0.69 7.20
N LEU A 28 -5.57 1.03 6.39
CA LEU A 28 -4.15 0.84 6.71
C LEU A 28 -3.78 1.62 7.97
N LYS A 29 -4.13 2.92 8.02
CA LYS A 29 -3.94 3.78 9.20
C LYS A 29 -4.62 3.20 10.44
N ARG A 30 -5.86 2.76 10.32
CA ARG A 30 -6.61 2.13 11.42
C ARG A 30 -5.93 0.84 11.91
N ASN A 31 -5.38 0.03 11.01
CA ASN A 31 -4.69 -1.21 11.37
C ASN A 31 -3.35 -0.94 12.07
N LEU A 32 -2.62 0.11 11.68
CA LEU A 32 -1.46 0.61 12.42
C LEU A 32 -1.86 1.06 13.83
N SER A 33 -2.83 1.96 13.96
CA SER A 33 -3.25 2.50 15.27
C SER A 33 -3.80 1.43 16.23
N LYS A 34 -4.37 0.34 15.69
CA LYS A 34 -4.85 -0.80 16.50
C LYS A 34 -3.78 -1.87 16.75
N GLY A 35 -2.53 -1.64 16.37
CA GLY A 35 -1.43 -2.58 16.58
C GLY A 35 -1.56 -3.90 15.81
N ARG A 36 -2.34 -3.92 14.72
CA ARG A 36 -2.46 -5.09 13.82
C ARG A 36 -1.30 -5.15 12.83
N ILE A 37 -0.74 -3.99 12.50
CA ILE A 37 0.51 -3.85 11.77
C ILE A 37 1.56 -3.42 12.78
N ARG A 38 2.55 -4.28 13.02
CA ARG A 38 3.62 -4.11 14.01
C ARG A 38 5.02 -4.05 13.40
N THR A 39 5.13 -4.37 12.11
CA THR A 39 6.40 -4.44 11.40
C THR A 39 6.30 -3.73 10.06
N MET A 40 7.45 -3.23 9.57
CA MET A 40 7.53 -2.61 8.24
C MET A 40 7.07 -3.58 7.14
N ALA A 41 7.43 -4.87 7.25
CA ALA A 41 7.00 -5.89 6.28
C ALA A 41 5.47 -6.04 6.22
N GLN A 42 4.77 -5.98 7.36
CA GLN A 42 3.30 -6.00 7.39
C GLN A 42 2.69 -4.74 6.78
N PHE A 43 3.29 -3.58 7.03
CA PHE A 43 2.85 -2.31 6.44
C PHE A 43 3.01 -2.33 4.92
N GLN A 44 4.21 -2.68 4.43
CA GLN A 44 4.50 -2.78 3.00
C GLN A 44 3.57 -3.77 2.31
N ARG A 45 3.34 -4.95 2.88
CA ARG A 45 2.42 -5.94 2.30
C ARG A 45 1.01 -5.37 2.12
N ASP A 46 0.43 -4.76 3.15
CA ASP A 46 -0.93 -4.23 3.09
C ASP A 46 -1.01 -3.00 2.15
N LEU A 47 0.05 -2.18 2.09
CA LEU A 47 0.15 -1.07 1.14
C LEU A 47 0.27 -1.56 -0.32
N MET A 48 1.06 -2.59 -0.59
CA MET A 48 1.17 -3.20 -1.92
C MET A 48 -0.12 -3.88 -2.34
N LEU A 49 -0.83 -4.53 -1.41
CA LEU A 49 -2.15 -5.12 -1.67
C LEU A 49 -3.15 -4.07 -2.18
N MET A 50 -3.12 -2.86 -1.63
CA MET A 50 -3.98 -1.75 -2.08
C MET A 50 -3.75 -1.41 -3.56
N PHE A 51 -2.48 -1.31 -4.00
CA PHE A 51 -2.15 -1.05 -5.41
C PHE A 51 -2.47 -2.24 -6.30
N GLN A 52 -2.14 -3.47 -5.87
CA GLN A 52 -2.44 -4.69 -6.62
C GLN A 52 -3.94 -4.88 -6.85
N ASN A 53 -4.77 -4.58 -5.84
CA ASN A 53 -6.22 -4.61 -6.00
C ASN A 53 -6.70 -3.62 -7.07
N ALA A 54 -6.09 -2.44 -7.16
CA ALA A 54 -6.43 -1.45 -8.17
C ALA A 54 -5.98 -1.90 -9.57
N VAL A 55 -4.76 -2.42 -9.71
CA VAL A 55 -4.23 -2.97 -10.97
C VAL A 55 -5.05 -4.17 -11.46
N MET A 56 -5.50 -5.04 -10.56
CA MET A 56 -6.27 -6.23 -10.90
C MET A 56 -7.70 -5.92 -11.33
N TYR A 57 -8.35 -4.94 -10.68
CA TYR A 57 -9.74 -4.61 -10.97
C TYR A 57 -9.91 -3.67 -12.17
N ASN A 58 -8.99 -2.73 -12.36
CA ASN A 58 -9.10 -1.73 -13.42
C ASN A 58 -8.35 -2.19 -14.68
N ASP A 59 -8.94 -1.98 -15.85
CA ASP A 59 -8.29 -2.25 -17.14
C ASP A 59 -7.02 -1.41 -17.31
N SER A 60 -6.09 -1.89 -18.15
CA SER A 60 -4.79 -1.24 -18.37
C SER A 60 -4.89 0.18 -18.93
N ASP A 61 -5.99 0.52 -19.58
CA ASP A 61 -6.26 1.86 -20.15
C ASP A 61 -6.99 2.79 -19.15
N HIS A 62 -7.37 2.26 -17.99
CA HIS A 62 -8.09 3.03 -16.98
C HIS A 62 -7.13 3.91 -16.16
N HIS A 63 -7.49 5.17 -15.92
CA HIS A 63 -6.59 6.10 -15.22
C HIS A 63 -6.14 5.60 -13.83
N VAL A 64 -6.98 4.86 -13.10
CA VAL A 64 -6.65 4.31 -11.78
C VAL A 64 -5.58 3.22 -11.87
N TYR A 65 -5.55 2.46 -12.96
CA TYR A 65 -4.50 1.48 -13.22
C TYR A 65 -3.14 2.18 -13.28
N HIS A 66 -3.02 3.21 -14.12
CA HIS A 66 -1.76 3.95 -14.26
C HIS A 66 -1.33 4.62 -12.95
N MET A 67 -2.27 5.26 -12.23
CA MET A 67 -2.00 5.83 -10.91
C MET A 67 -1.49 4.78 -9.92
N ALA A 68 -2.06 3.58 -9.91
CA ALA A 68 -1.63 2.52 -9.01
C ALA A 68 -0.21 2.04 -9.31
N VAL A 69 0.14 1.88 -10.60
CA VAL A 69 1.48 1.46 -11.04
C VAL A 69 2.53 2.53 -10.69
N GLU A 70 2.24 3.80 -10.98
CA GLU A 70 3.14 4.91 -10.69
C GLU A 70 3.39 5.06 -9.18
N MET A 71 2.32 5.13 -8.39
CA MET A 71 2.43 5.26 -6.93
C MET A 71 3.11 4.03 -6.31
N GLN A 72 2.86 2.82 -6.82
CA GLN A 72 3.53 1.62 -6.34
C GLN A 72 5.04 1.72 -6.53
N ARG A 73 5.49 2.17 -7.71
CA ARG A 73 6.91 2.35 -8.01
C ARG A 73 7.55 3.38 -7.07
N GLU A 74 6.97 4.57 -6.95
CA GLU A 74 7.49 5.64 -6.10
C GLU A 74 7.60 5.19 -4.63
N VAL A 75 6.59 4.51 -4.12
CA VAL A 75 6.57 4.01 -2.74
C VAL A 75 7.64 2.94 -2.52
N LEU A 76 7.86 2.04 -3.48
CA LEU A 76 8.91 1.01 -3.37
C LEU A 76 10.30 1.63 -3.32
N GLU A 77 10.56 2.64 -4.15
CA GLU A 77 11.82 3.39 -4.13
C GLU A 77 12.02 4.06 -2.76
N GLN A 78 10.98 4.69 -2.20
CA GLN A 78 11.04 5.31 -0.87
C GLN A 78 11.26 4.31 0.27
N ILE A 79 10.59 3.16 0.24
CA ILE A 79 10.78 2.10 1.24
C ILE A 79 12.20 1.56 1.19
N GLN A 80 12.77 1.39 0.00
CA GLN A 80 14.14 0.93 -0.17
C GLN A 80 15.14 1.94 0.41
N VAL A 81 14.97 3.23 0.12
CA VAL A 81 15.79 4.30 0.69
C VAL A 81 15.70 4.31 2.22
N LEU A 82 14.49 4.20 2.77
CA LEU A 82 14.28 4.14 4.22
C LEU A 82 14.97 2.92 4.85
N SER A 83 14.90 1.75 4.20
CA SER A 83 15.57 0.53 4.69
C SER A 83 17.08 0.74 4.79
N ILE A 84 17.71 1.26 3.74
CA ILE A 84 19.15 1.57 3.72
C ILE A 84 19.51 2.53 4.86
N TRP A 85 18.66 3.53 5.10
CA TRP A 85 18.88 4.49 6.18
C TRP A 85 18.78 3.84 7.57
N LEU A 86 17.79 2.98 7.79
CA LEU A 86 17.60 2.28 9.05
C LEU A 86 18.74 1.30 9.34
N ASP A 87 19.24 0.62 8.33
CA ASP A 87 20.37 -0.31 8.46
C ASP A 87 21.65 0.44 8.84
N LYS A 88 21.98 1.54 8.14
CA LYS A 88 23.12 2.40 8.50
C LYS A 88 23.01 2.94 9.93
N ARG A 89 21.82 3.35 10.36
CA ARG A 89 21.60 3.85 11.72
C ARG A 89 21.80 2.75 12.76
N ARG A 90 21.37 1.52 12.47
CA ARG A 90 21.61 0.36 13.34
C ARG A 90 23.10 0.07 13.49
N ASP A 91 23.86 0.11 12.39
CA ASP A 91 25.30 -0.12 12.40
C ASP A 91 26.02 0.93 13.25
N LEU A 92 25.68 2.21 13.10
CA LEU A 92 26.23 3.30 13.92
C LEU A 92 25.97 3.11 15.42
N ASN A 93 24.74 2.75 15.78
CA ASN A 93 24.37 2.50 17.17
C ASN A 93 25.01 1.22 17.76
N SER A 94 25.61 0.36 16.94
CA SER A 94 26.30 -0.86 17.39
C SER A 94 27.79 -0.65 17.68
N LEU A 95 28.32 0.53 17.32
CA LEU A 95 29.71 0.95 17.53
C LEU A 95 29.89 1.82 18.78
N GLU A 96 28.80 2.22 19.43
CA GLU A 96 28.75 2.91 20.74
C GLU A 96 28.47 1.92 21.88
#